data_AF-A0A833LHL3-F1
#
_entry.id   AF-A0A833LHL3-F1
#
_cell.length_a   1.000
_cell.length_b   1.000
_cell.length_c   1.000
_cell.angle_alpha   90.00
_cell.angle_beta   90.00
_cell.angle_gamma   90.00
#
_symmetry.space_group_name_H-M   'P 1'
#
loop_
_entity.id
_entity.type
_entity.pdbx_description
1 polymer ?
#
loop_
_entity_poly.entity_id
_entity_poly.type
_entity_poly.pdbx_seq_one_letter_code
_entity_poly.pdbx_strand_id
1 'polypeptide(L)'
;MTINRDDAEHEPPHASSPIDRVLSELQLYGHRPFQDEPDSRPLPEATAIAGATADMFDALVATLTDTRLEPDLEDLLWSNVNLFHRAILRIERELDHNEQAQRRSQKEQDGSEIRSVELERLIAEGMTFVERRDSMELFRDHAADQFERHAGSTWRPRAGSKVSHRALTSAMIDSRDFLAARRRAENEALLPAGPKVAFTGGLDFNDHRAIWDRLDKVFSKHPDMVLLHGGSPKGAERIAACWADNRKVPQIAFKPDWARHAKAAP
;
A
#
# COMPACT_ATOMS: atom_id res chain seq x y z
N MET A 1 -29.48 -49.04 -66.42
CA MET A 1 -28.90 -49.88 -65.35
C MET A 1 -27.52 -49.33 -65.08
N THR A 2 -27.16 -48.76 -63.94
CA THR A 2 -27.69 -48.76 -62.57
C THR A 2 -27.13 -47.51 -61.88
N ILE A 3 -27.99 -46.75 -61.21
CA ILE A 3 -27.64 -45.62 -60.35
C ILE A 3 -27.21 -46.21 -59.00
N ASN A 4 -26.00 -45.92 -58.55
CA ASN A 4 -25.46 -46.17 -57.21
C ASN A 4 -24.54 -44.97 -56.96
N ARG A 5 -24.59 -44.22 -55.86
CA ARG A 5 -25.38 -44.25 -54.63
C ARG A 5 -25.04 -42.88 -54.01
N ASP A 6 -26.04 -42.06 -53.71
CA ASP A 6 -25.83 -40.83 -52.95
C ASP A 6 -25.36 -41.21 -51.54
N ASP A 7 -24.04 -41.23 -51.33
CA ASP A 7 -23.48 -41.10 -49.99
C ASP A 7 -23.66 -39.63 -49.60
N ALA A 8 -24.86 -39.32 -49.10
CA ALA A 8 -25.08 -38.11 -48.33
C ALA A 8 -24.18 -38.21 -47.09
N GLU A 9 -22.98 -37.64 -47.18
CA GLU A 9 -22.09 -37.41 -46.05
C GLU A 9 -22.90 -36.69 -44.97
N HIS A 10 -23.31 -37.45 -43.97
CA HIS A 10 -24.03 -36.96 -42.82
C HIS A 10 -23.02 -36.20 -41.96
N GLU A 11 -22.89 -34.89 -42.22
CA GLU A 11 -22.07 -34.00 -41.39
C GLU A 11 -22.59 -34.09 -39.95
N PRO A 12 -21.76 -34.52 -38.97
CA PRO A 12 -22.21 -34.64 -37.60
C PRO A 12 -22.65 -33.27 -37.08
N PRO A 13 -23.70 -33.19 -36.25
CA PRO A 13 -24.16 -31.90 -35.72
C PRO A 13 -23.00 -31.24 -34.99
N HIS A 14 -22.58 -30.08 -35.51
CA HIS A 14 -21.51 -29.27 -34.93
C HIS A 14 -21.90 -28.95 -33.48
N ALA A 15 -21.16 -29.51 -32.52
CA ALA A 15 -21.28 -29.12 -31.13
C ALA A 15 -20.95 -27.62 -31.03
N SER A 16 -21.71 -26.87 -30.24
CA SER A 16 -21.53 -25.41 -30.18
C SER A 16 -20.09 -25.06 -29.84
N SER A 17 -19.53 -24.10 -30.59
CA SER A 17 -18.17 -23.64 -30.38
C SER A 17 -18.03 -23.02 -28.99
N PRO A 18 -16.86 -23.11 -28.33
CA PRO A 18 -16.59 -22.37 -27.10
C PRO A 18 -16.92 -20.87 -27.22
N ILE A 19 -16.71 -20.28 -28.40
CA ILE A 19 -17.04 -18.88 -28.68
C ILE A 19 -18.56 -18.67 -28.72
N ASP A 20 -19.31 -19.59 -29.32
CA ASP A 20 -20.77 -19.54 -29.40
C ASP A 20 -21.41 -19.63 -28.01
N ARG A 21 -20.80 -20.43 -27.13
CA ARG A 21 -21.19 -20.53 -25.72
C ARG A 21 -20.93 -19.23 -24.95
N VAL A 22 -19.76 -18.62 -25.11
CA VAL A 22 -19.42 -17.33 -24.48
C VAL A 22 -20.35 -16.21 -24.98
N LEU A 23 -20.63 -16.16 -26.29
CA LEU A 23 -21.54 -15.16 -26.86
C LEU A 23 -22.98 -15.36 -26.37
N SER A 24 -23.43 -16.61 -26.25
CA SER A 24 -24.74 -16.96 -25.69
C SER A 24 -24.83 -16.53 -24.22
N GLU A 25 -23.80 -16.79 -23.42
CA GLU A 25 -23.75 -16.36 -22.01
C GLU A 25 -23.75 -14.82 -21.89
N LEU A 26 -23.01 -14.11 -22.75
CA LEU A 26 -23.04 -12.64 -22.81
C LEU A 26 -24.40 -12.09 -23.25
N GLN A 27 -25.11 -12.74 -24.18
CA GLN A 27 -26.45 -12.34 -24.62
C GLN A 27 -27.52 -12.59 -23.54
N LEU A 28 -27.43 -13.71 -22.81
CA LEU A 28 -28.39 -14.07 -21.77
C LEU A 28 -28.18 -13.27 -20.48
N TYR A 29 -26.92 -13.05 -20.06
CA TYR A 29 -26.61 -12.51 -18.74
C TYR A 29 -26.03 -11.09 -18.75
N GLY A 30 -25.47 -10.65 -19.88
CA GLY A 30 -24.71 -9.40 -20.02
C GLY A 30 -23.37 -9.45 -19.29
N HIS A 31 -22.37 -8.70 -19.75
CA HIS A 31 -21.17 -8.48 -18.93
C HIS A 31 -21.55 -7.65 -17.70
N ARG A 32 -21.45 -8.24 -16.52
CA ARG A 32 -21.75 -7.61 -15.23
C ARG A 32 -20.47 -7.47 -14.43
N PRO A 33 -19.80 -6.30 -14.51
CA PRO A 33 -18.81 -5.94 -13.51
C PRO A 33 -19.44 -6.13 -12.11
N PHE A 34 -18.64 -6.55 -11.13
CA PHE A 34 -19.05 -6.79 -9.73
C PHE A 34 -19.71 -8.13 -9.37
N GLN A 35 -19.89 -9.09 -10.29
CA GLN A 35 -20.37 -10.43 -9.92
C GLN A 35 -19.25 -11.44 -9.73
N ASP A 36 -18.29 -11.53 -10.66
CA ASP A 36 -17.27 -12.59 -10.61
C ASP A 36 -15.85 -12.16 -11.05
N GLU A 37 -15.65 -10.95 -11.58
CA GLU A 37 -14.34 -10.46 -12.03
C GLU A 37 -14.07 -9.01 -11.58
N PRO A 38 -12.79 -8.65 -11.34
CA PRO A 38 -12.38 -7.27 -11.08
C PRO A 38 -12.79 -6.34 -12.22
N ASP A 39 -13.39 -5.19 -11.90
CA ASP A 39 -13.72 -4.17 -12.89
C ASP A 39 -12.43 -3.52 -13.40
N SER A 40 -12.14 -3.69 -14.69
CA SER A 40 -10.91 -3.19 -15.32
C SER A 40 -11.01 -1.74 -15.80
N ARG A 41 -12.19 -1.10 -15.68
CA ARG A 41 -12.37 0.27 -16.14
C ARG A 41 -11.60 1.24 -15.24
N PRO A 42 -10.92 2.25 -15.81
CA PRO A 42 -10.17 3.21 -15.02
C PRO A 42 -11.10 4.12 -14.22
N LEU A 43 -10.61 4.56 -13.06
CA LEU A 43 -11.20 5.67 -12.32
C LEU A 43 -11.04 6.99 -13.10
N PRO A 44 -11.94 7.97 -12.91
CA PRO A 44 -11.78 9.29 -13.50
C PRO A 44 -10.50 9.97 -12.99
N GLU A 45 -9.79 10.65 -13.88
CA GLU A 45 -8.57 11.38 -13.54
C GLU A 45 -8.86 12.53 -12.55
N ALA A 46 -7.90 12.82 -11.67
CA ALA A 46 -8.05 13.87 -10.66
C ALA A 46 -8.37 15.26 -11.25
N THR A 47 -7.79 15.58 -12.40
CA THR A 47 -8.04 16.82 -13.16
C THR A 47 -9.48 16.88 -13.68
N ALA A 48 -9.99 15.77 -14.22
CA ALA A 48 -11.37 15.66 -14.68
C ALA A 48 -12.36 15.79 -13.52
N ILE A 49 -12.06 15.18 -12.37
CA ILE A 49 -12.86 15.32 -11.14
C ILE A 49 -12.92 16.78 -10.68
N ALA A 50 -11.77 17.46 -10.63
CA ALA A 50 -11.69 18.86 -10.22
C ALA A 50 -12.49 19.78 -11.16
N GLY A 51 -12.34 19.59 -12.48
CA GLY A 51 -13.07 20.34 -13.50
C GLY A 51 -14.58 20.12 -13.40
N ALA A 52 -15.03 18.87 -13.39
CA ALA A 52 -16.45 18.55 -13.28
C ALA A 52 -17.07 19.10 -11.99
N THR A 53 -16.32 19.07 -10.88
CA THR A 53 -16.78 19.64 -9.61
C THR A 53 -16.89 21.17 -9.67
N ALA A 54 -15.95 21.85 -10.34
CA ALA A 54 -16.05 23.29 -10.57
C ALA A 54 -17.28 23.63 -11.41
N ASP A 55 -17.48 22.94 -12.54
CA ASP A 55 -18.61 23.16 -13.45
C ASP A 55 -19.97 23.00 -12.75
N MET A 56 -20.09 22.02 -11.85
CA MET A 56 -21.31 21.81 -11.06
C MET A 56 -21.61 23.00 -10.12
N PHE A 57 -20.58 23.61 -9.53
CA PHE A 57 -20.74 24.76 -8.65
C PHE A 57 -21.00 26.03 -9.46
N ASP A 58 -20.23 26.26 -10.52
CA ASP A 58 -20.38 27.41 -11.42
C ASP A 58 -21.78 27.45 -12.02
N ALA A 59 -22.33 26.31 -12.43
CA ALA A 59 -23.69 26.22 -12.96
C ALA A 59 -24.74 26.67 -11.93
N LEU A 60 -24.61 26.27 -10.66
CA LEU A 60 -25.52 26.67 -9.59
C LEU A 60 -25.39 28.17 -9.30
N VAL A 61 -24.17 28.66 -9.13
CA VAL A 61 -23.89 30.07 -8.81
C VAL A 61 -24.38 30.96 -9.94
N ALA A 62 -23.95 30.72 -11.19
CA ALA A 62 -24.30 31.56 -12.33
C ALA A 62 -25.81 31.61 -12.61
N THR A 63 -26.55 30.54 -12.27
CA THR A 63 -28.01 30.48 -12.50
C THR A 63 -28.81 31.18 -11.40
N LEU A 64 -28.30 31.21 -10.17
CA LEU A 64 -29.09 31.61 -8.98
C LEU A 64 -28.69 32.97 -8.42
N THR A 65 -27.45 33.42 -8.62
CA THR A 65 -27.00 34.76 -8.21
C THR A 65 -27.82 35.87 -8.88
N ASP A 66 -28.11 36.93 -8.14
CA ASP A 66 -28.96 38.06 -8.57
C ASP A 66 -30.40 37.66 -8.94
N THR A 67 -30.84 36.48 -8.47
CA THR A 67 -32.22 36.02 -8.64
C THR A 67 -32.96 35.96 -7.32
N ARG A 68 -34.28 35.76 -7.37
CA ARG A 68 -35.09 35.54 -6.15
C ARG A 68 -34.77 34.23 -5.42
N LEU A 69 -33.98 33.34 -6.04
CA LEU A 69 -33.56 32.06 -5.48
C LEU A 69 -32.15 32.13 -4.87
N GLU A 70 -31.45 33.27 -4.97
CA GLU A 70 -30.14 33.45 -4.35
C GLU A 70 -30.09 33.10 -2.85
N PRO A 71 -31.14 33.38 -2.03
CA PRO A 71 -31.14 32.96 -0.63
C PRO A 71 -31.04 31.44 -0.40
N ASP A 72 -31.40 30.62 -1.40
CA ASP A 72 -31.31 29.15 -1.33
C ASP A 72 -29.95 28.62 -1.82
N LEU A 73 -29.12 29.47 -2.43
CA LEU A 73 -27.87 29.06 -3.08
C LEU A 73 -26.90 28.38 -2.11
N GLU A 74 -26.68 28.95 -0.91
CA GLU A 74 -25.74 28.40 0.06
C GLU A 74 -26.12 26.97 0.47
N ASP A 75 -27.40 26.71 0.74
CA ASP A 75 -27.89 25.39 1.12
C ASP A 75 -27.78 24.37 -0.04
N LEU A 76 -27.94 24.82 -1.29
CA LEU A 76 -27.71 23.99 -2.48
C LEU A 76 -26.24 23.66 -2.67
N LEU A 77 -25.33 24.63 -2.53
CA LEU A 77 -23.89 24.40 -2.58
C LEU A 77 -23.44 23.45 -1.46
N TRP A 78 -23.95 23.65 -0.24
CA TRP A 78 -23.68 22.76 0.89
C TRP A 78 -24.14 21.33 0.60
N SER A 79 -25.33 21.19 0.00
CA SER A 79 -25.91 19.90 -0.38
C SER A 79 -25.11 19.20 -1.47
N ASN A 80 -24.48 19.95 -2.37
CA ASN A 80 -23.64 19.42 -3.44
C ASN A 80 -22.38 18.74 -2.87
N VAL A 81 -21.68 19.36 -1.91
CA VAL A 81 -20.57 18.69 -1.18
C VAL A 81 -21.08 17.45 -0.43
N ASN A 82 -22.24 17.58 0.22
CA ASN A 82 -22.82 16.53 1.03
C ASN A 82 -23.26 15.30 0.20
N LEU A 83 -23.54 15.45 -1.09
CA LEU A 83 -23.81 14.34 -2.01
C LEU A 83 -22.64 13.35 -2.04
N PHE A 84 -21.43 13.85 -2.27
CA PHE A 84 -20.21 13.05 -2.31
C PHE A 84 -19.87 12.49 -0.93
N HIS A 85 -20.04 13.30 0.12
CA HIS A 85 -19.87 12.83 1.49
C HIS A 85 -20.76 11.62 1.82
N ARG A 86 -22.04 11.66 1.47
CA ARG A 86 -22.96 10.51 1.68
C ARG A 86 -22.61 9.30 0.82
N ALA A 87 -22.03 9.50 -0.36
CA ALA A 87 -21.57 8.40 -1.19
C ALA A 87 -20.38 7.67 -0.55
N ILE A 88 -19.43 8.39 0.05
CA ILE A 88 -18.33 7.82 0.84
C ILE A 88 -18.88 6.94 1.96
N LEU A 89 -19.82 7.44 2.77
CA LEU A 89 -20.43 6.68 3.87
C LEU A 89 -21.20 5.41 3.43
N ARG A 90 -21.64 5.34 2.17
CA ARG A 90 -22.22 4.11 1.61
C ARG A 90 -21.12 3.10 1.27
N ILE A 91 -20.07 3.56 0.59
CA ILE A 91 -18.93 2.72 0.21
C ILE A 91 -18.18 2.20 1.44
N GLU A 92 -18.00 3.02 2.48
CA GLU A 92 -17.38 2.59 3.74
C GLU A 92 -18.14 1.45 4.40
N ARG A 93 -19.48 1.50 4.38
CA ARG A 93 -20.28 0.38 4.87
C ARG A 93 -20.09 -0.86 4.01
N GLU A 94 -20.06 -0.75 2.69
CA GLU A 94 -19.78 -1.90 1.80
C GLU A 94 -18.39 -2.50 2.09
N LEU A 95 -17.38 -1.65 2.27
CA LEU A 95 -16.02 -2.03 2.62
C LEU A 95 -15.97 -2.76 3.97
N ASP A 96 -16.66 -2.25 5.01
CA ASP A 96 -16.72 -2.89 6.33
C ASP A 96 -17.32 -4.31 6.26
N HIS A 97 -18.34 -4.52 5.42
CA HIS A 97 -18.93 -5.85 5.22
C HIS A 97 -17.95 -6.77 4.48
N ASN A 98 -17.28 -6.26 3.44
CA ASN A 98 -16.28 -7.01 2.69
C ASN A 98 -15.08 -7.39 3.58
N GLU A 99 -14.56 -6.49 4.41
CA GLU A 99 -13.49 -6.78 5.38
C GLU A 99 -13.88 -7.89 6.36
N GLN A 100 -15.13 -7.87 6.86
CA GLN A 100 -15.64 -8.94 7.71
C GLN A 100 -15.73 -10.28 6.97
N ALA A 101 -16.14 -10.26 5.69
CA ALA A 101 -16.16 -11.44 4.84
C ALA A 101 -14.75 -11.98 4.60
N GLN A 102 -13.77 -11.13 4.31
CA GLN A 102 -12.36 -11.51 4.17
C GLN A 102 -11.83 -12.19 5.45
N ARG A 103 -12.06 -11.57 6.62
CA ARG A 103 -11.62 -12.12 7.92
C ARG A 103 -12.26 -13.48 8.22
N ARG A 104 -13.52 -13.67 7.82
CA ARG A 104 -14.22 -14.96 7.96
C ARG A 104 -13.62 -16.00 7.01
N SER A 105 -13.48 -15.65 5.73
CA SER A 105 -12.90 -16.51 4.71
C SER A 105 -11.48 -16.97 5.07
N GLN A 106 -10.65 -16.08 5.64
CA GLN A 106 -9.31 -16.43 6.13
C GLN A 106 -9.33 -17.47 7.27
N LYS A 107 -10.31 -17.39 8.18
CA LYS A 107 -10.45 -18.35 9.30
C LYS A 107 -10.99 -19.70 8.85
N GLU A 108 -11.78 -19.70 7.78
CA GLU A 108 -12.43 -20.88 7.21
C GLU A 108 -11.57 -21.57 6.14
N GLN A 109 -10.33 -21.12 5.93
CA GLN A 109 -9.41 -21.75 4.98
C GLN A 109 -9.15 -23.21 5.37
N ASP A 110 -9.40 -24.10 4.41
CA ASP A 110 -9.20 -25.55 4.50
C ASP A 110 -8.09 -26.06 3.55
N GLY A 111 -7.46 -25.14 2.81
CA GLY A 111 -6.43 -25.45 1.81
C GLY A 111 -7.00 -25.83 0.44
N SER A 112 -8.31 -25.76 0.23
CA SER A 112 -8.91 -25.96 -1.08
C SER A 112 -8.69 -24.75 -2.01
N GLU A 113 -8.52 -25.03 -3.30
CA GLU A 113 -8.39 -24.01 -4.34
C GLU A 113 -9.63 -23.09 -4.38
N ILE A 114 -10.81 -23.66 -4.20
CA ILE A 114 -12.08 -22.91 -4.19
C ILE A 114 -12.05 -21.83 -3.10
N ARG A 115 -11.66 -22.18 -1.86
CA ARG A 115 -11.60 -21.21 -0.76
C ARG A 115 -10.50 -20.17 -0.94
N SER A 116 -9.40 -20.52 -1.60
CA SER A 116 -8.35 -19.56 -1.96
C SER A 116 -8.87 -18.54 -2.98
N VAL A 117 -9.52 -19.01 -4.04
CA VAL A 117 -10.09 -18.16 -5.10
C VAL A 117 -11.20 -17.25 -4.55
N GLU A 118 -12.05 -17.77 -3.65
CA GLU A 118 -13.07 -16.97 -2.97
C GLU A 118 -12.46 -15.81 -2.16
N LEU A 119 -11.36 -16.07 -1.44
CA LEU A 119 -10.64 -15.05 -0.69
C LEU A 119 -9.99 -14.02 -1.62
N GLU A 120 -9.35 -14.46 -2.70
CA GLU A 120 -8.77 -13.57 -3.73
C GLU A 120 -9.83 -12.65 -4.34
N ARG A 121 -11.02 -13.18 -4.63
CA ARG A 121 -12.16 -12.38 -5.13
C ARG A 121 -12.59 -11.31 -4.12
N LEU A 122 -12.73 -11.68 -2.84
CA LEU A 122 -13.08 -10.72 -1.79
C LEU A 122 -12.02 -9.62 -1.62
N ILE A 123 -10.74 -9.96 -1.76
CA ILE A 123 -9.63 -8.99 -1.73
C ILE A 123 -9.73 -8.03 -2.91
N ALA A 124 -9.94 -8.54 -4.13
CA ALA A 124 -10.07 -7.70 -5.33
C ALA A 124 -11.29 -6.77 -5.26
N GLU A 125 -12.41 -7.26 -4.73
CA GLU A 125 -13.60 -6.43 -4.47
C GLU A 125 -13.31 -5.36 -3.40
N GLY A 126 -12.61 -5.72 -2.32
CA GLY A 126 -12.18 -4.78 -1.29
C GLY A 126 -11.30 -3.65 -1.84
N MET A 127 -10.35 -3.97 -2.74
CA MET A 127 -9.55 -2.98 -3.45
C MET A 127 -10.42 -2.02 -4.27
N THR A 128 -11.41 -2.55 -4.99
CA THR A 128 -12.37 -1.73 -5.77
C THR A 128 -13.14 -0.75 -4.87
N PHE A 129 -13.58 -1.18 -3.68
CA PHE A 129 -14.24 -0.27 -2.73
C PHE A 129 -13.31 0.83 -2.22
N VAL A 130 -12.05 0.51 -1.93
CA VAL A 130 -11.04 1.50 -1.51
C VAL A 130 -10.82 2.55 -2.60
N GLU A 131 -10.60 2.11 -3.84
CA GLU A 131 -10.39 3.00 -4.99
C GLU A 131 -11.61 3.91 -5.25
N ARG A 132 -12.83 3.37 -5.15
CA ARG A 132 -14.07 4.13 -5.26
C ARG A 132 -14.23 5.13 -4.12
N ARG A 133 -13.90 4.75 -2.88
CA ARG A 133 -13.94 5.64 -1.71
C ARG A 133 -12.98 6.81 -1.91
N ASP A 134 -11.74 6.52 -2.29
CA ASP A 134 -10.69 7.53 -2.44
C ASP A 134 -11.01 8.52 -3.59
N SER A 135 -11.61 8.03 -4.67
CA SER A 135 -12.13 8.88 -5.75
C SER A 135 -13.25 9.80 -5.27
N MET A 136 -14.16 9.27 -4.46
CA MET A 136 -15.28 10.04 -3.91
C MET A 136 -14.83 11.04 -2.84
N GLU A 137 -13.78 10.73 -2.07
CA GLU A 137 -13.10 11.68 -1.19
C GLU A 137 -12.53 12.86 -1.99
N LEU A 138 -11.96 12.61 -3.17
CA LEU A 138 -11.44 13.67 -4.03
C LEU A 138 -12.54 14.61 -4.54
N PHE A 139 -13.68 14.05 -4.99
CA PHE A 139 -14.87 14.85 -5.33
C PHE A 139 -15.32 15.70 -4.14
N ARG A 140 -15.47 15.10 -2.95
CA ARG A 140 -15.89 15.80 -1.73
C ARG A 140 -14.94 16.93 -1.36
N ASP A 141 -13.63 16.69 -1.44
CA ASP A 141 -12.64 17.67 -1.01
C ASP A 141 -12.55 18.84 -2.01
N HIS A 142 -12.59 18.59 -3.33
CA HIS A 142 -12.72 19.67 -4.31
C HIS A 142 -14.05 20.42 -4.19
N ALA A 143 -15.16 19.74 -3.91
CA ALA A 143 -16.45 20.37 -3.73
C ALA A 143 -16.44 21.25 -2.47
N ALA A 144 -15.77 20.82 -1.40
CA ALA A 144 -15.59 21.61 -0.18
C ALA A 144 -14.77 22.89 -0.45
N ASP A 145 -13.72 22.80 -1.27
CA ASP A 145 -12.95 23.97 -1.70
C ASP A 145 -13.82 24.96 -2.50
N GLN A 146 -14.66 24.47 -3.41
CA GLN A 146 -15.59 25.33 -4.17
C GLN A 146 -16.65 25.95 -3.26
N PHE A 147 -17.20 25.19 -2.32
CA PHE A 147 -18.11 25.72 -1.32
C PHE A 147 -17.47 26.87 -0.53
N GLU A 148 -16.24 26.69 -0.05
CA GLU A 148 -15.55 27.73 0.71
C GLU A 148 -15.30 28.99 -0.13
N ARG A 149 -14.96 28.83 -1.41
CA ARG A 149 -14.78 29.97 -2.33
C ARG A 149 -16.06 30.78 -2.55
N HIS A 150 -17.21 30.11 -2.68
CA HIS A 150 -18.48 30.78 -3.01
C HIS A 150 -19.29 31.21 -1.79
N ALA A 151 -19.29 30.42 -0.71
CA ALA A 151 -20.06 30.70 0.51
C ALA A 151 -19.23 31.47 1.56
N GLY A 152 -17.91 31.56 1.41
CA GLY A 152 -17.02 32.24 2.35
C GLY A 152 -16.90 31.56 3.71
N SER A 153 -17.46 30.36 3.87
CA SER A 153 -17.39 29.57 5.10
C SER A 153 -16.92 28.14 4.80
N THR A 154 -16.24 27.50 5.74
CA THR A 154 -15.76 26.12 5.56
C THR A 154 -16.93 25.14 5.61
N TRP A 155 -17.01 24.24 4.62
CA TRP A 155 -18.01 23.18 4.63
C TRP A 155 -17.82 22.23 5.83
N ARG A 156 -18.92 21.90 6.52
CA ARG A 156 -18.96 20.87 7.57
C ARG A 156 -20.20 19.99 7.43
N PRO A 157 -20.10 18.67 7.66
CA PRO A 157 -21.29 17.82 7.70
C PRO A 157 -22.17 18.21 8.88
N ARG A 158 -23.50 18.19 8.71
CA ARG A 158 -24.47 18.50 9.78
C ARG A 158 -24.46 17.45 10.90
N ALA A 159 -24.00 16.24 10.60
CA ALA A 159 -23.79 15.15 11.57
C ALA A 159 -22.60 14.30 11.13
N GLY A 160 -21.85 13.77 12.11
CA GLY A 160 -20.66 12.96 11.87
C GLY A 160 -19.39 13.79 11.67
N SER A 161 -18.28 13.09 11.39
CA SER A 161 -16.97 13.71 11.16
C SER A 161 -16.59 13.66 9.67
N LYS A 162 -15.86 14.67 9.20
CA LYS A 162 -15.19 14.62 7.90
C LYS A 162 -13.85 13.89 8.09
N VAL A 163 -13.86 12.57 7.93
CA VAL A 163 -12.62 11.76 7.88
C VAL A 163 -12.09 11.76 6.43
N SER A 164 -10.79 11.97 6.27
CA SER A 164 -10.09 11.83 4.98
C SER A 164 -9.05 10.73 5.10
N HIS A 165 -9.34 9.58 4.48
CA HIS A 165 -8.48 8.41 4.50
C HIS A 165 -7.25 8.62 3.61
N ARG A 166 -7.39 9.37 2.52
CA ARG A 166 -6.27 9.73 1.66
C ARG A 166 -5.23 10.61 2.36
N ALA A 167 -5.67 11.57 3.18
CA ALA A 167 -4.77 12.41 3.97
C ALA A 167 -4.05 11.59 5.07
N LEU A 168 -4.74 10.63 5.69
CA LEU A 168 -4.16 9.68 6.65
C LEU A 168 -3.07 8.82 5.99
N THR A 169 -3.31 8.28 4.79
CA THR A 169 -2.33 7.47 4.06
C THR A 169 -1.13 8.30 3.59
N SER A 170 -1.35 9.52 3.06
CA SER A 170 -0.25 10.43 2.68
C SER A 170 0.60 10.83 3.89
N ALA A 171 -0.02 11.17 5.02
CA ALA A 171 0.68 11.53 6.25
C ALA A 171 1.43 10.34 6.87
N MET A 172 0.93 9.10 6.72
CA MET A 172 1.65 7.89 7.13
C MET A 172 2.84 7.57 6.21
N ILE A 173 2.70 7.77 4.90
CA ILE A 173 3.81 7.59 3.94
C ILE A 173 4.90 8.63 4.20
N ASP A 174 4.54 9.92 4.31
CA ASP A 174 5.48 11.00 4.65
C ASP A 174 6.12 10.80 6.02
N SER A 175 5.35 10.38 7.04
CA SER A 175 5.90 10.11 8.37
C SER A 175 6.87 8.92 8.37
N ARG A 176 6.56 7.84 7.64
CA ARG A 176 7.44 6.68 7.52
C ARG A 176 8.71 7.02 6.75
N ASP A 177 8.61 7.76 5.65
CA ASP A 177 9.74 8.14 4.82
C ASP A 177 10.58 9.23 5.48
N PHE A 178 9.98 10.19 6.18
CA PHE A 178 10.66 11.16 7.04
C PHE A 178 11.40 10.47 8.20
N LEU A 179 10.75 9.53 8.91
CA LEU A 179 11.39 8.77 9.99
C LEU A 179 12.48 7.82 9.48
N ALA A 180 12.37 7.31 8.25
CA ALA A 180 13.40 6.48 7.62
C ALA A 180 14.58 7.31 7.10
N ALA A 181 14.31 8.48 6.52
CA ALA A 181 15.32 9.44 6.06
C ALA A 181 16.06 10.07 7.24
N ARG A 182 15.35 10.42 8.32
CA ARG A 182 15.92 10.89 9.58
C ARG A 182 16.78 9.81 10.24
N ARG A 183 16.30 8.55 10.30
CA ARG A 183 17.12 7.43 10.81
C ARG A 183 18.36 7.16 9.96
N ARG A 184 18.28 7.30 8.63
CA ARG A 184 19.45 7.19 7.74
C ARG A 184 20.44 8.33 7.97
N ALA A 185 19.97 9.57 8.05
CA ALA A 185 20.80 10.74 8.31
C ALA A 185 21.45 10.73 9.70
N GLU A 186 20.72 10.29 10.73
CA GLU A 186 21.24 10.13 12.10
C GLU A 186 22.25 8.96 12.18
N ASN A 187 22.04 7.85 11.46
CA ASN A 187 22.98 6.71 11.46
C ASN A 187 24.23 6.94 10.60
N GLU A 188 24.13 7.60 9.44
CA GLU A 188 25.29 7.89 8.58
C GLU A 188 26.21 8.95 9.17
N ALA A 189 25.69 9.86 10.01
CA ALA A 189 26.48 10.88 10.68
C ALA A 189 27.35 10.34 11.83
N LEU A 190 27.13 9.09 12.29
CA LEU A 190 27.77 8.51 13.48
C LEU A 190 28.74 7.36 13.21
N LEU A 191 28.86 6.89 11.96
CA LEU A 191 29.73 5.77 11.60
C LEU A 191 31.01 6.29 10.91
N PRO A 192 32.21 5.91 11.39
CA PRO A 192 33.45 6.24 10.69
C PRO A 192 33.39 5.72 9.24
N ALA A 193 33.89 6.53 8.30
CA ALA A 193 33.97 6.16 6.90
C ALA A 193 34.92 4.97 6.70
N GLY A 194 34.57 4.06 5.79
CA GLY A 194 35.38 2.88 5.48
C GLY A 194 34.59 1.56 5.39
N PRO A 195 35.20 0.49 4.86
CA PRO A 195 34.65 -0.87 4.87
C PRO A 195 34.41 -1.39 6.29
N LYS A 196 33.23 -1.94 6.55
CA LYS A 196 32.86 -2.48 7.86
C LYS A 196 33.24 -3.95 7.92
N VAL A 197 34.17 -4.30 8.81
CA VAL A 197 34.62 -5.68 9.00
C VAL A 197 34.10 -6.18 10.34
N ALA A 198 33.13 -7.07 10.31
CA ALA A 198 32.61 -7.70 11.51
C ALA A 198 33.51 -8.85 11.97
N PHE A 199 33.84 -8.85 13.26
CA PHE A 199 34.55 -9.91 13.94
C PHE A 199 33.72 -10.42 15.12
N THR A 200 33.48 -11.72 15.15
CA THR A 200 32.80 -12.41 16.24
C THR A 200 33.61 -13.64 16.64
N GLY A 201 33.55 -14.01 17.91
CA GLY A 201 34.23 -15.21 18.39
C GLY A 201 33.84 -15.58 19.81
N GLY A 202 34.13 -16.83 20.18
CA GLY A 202 33.74 -17.39 21.47
C GLY A 202 34.44 -16.73 22.66
N LEU A 203 33.76 -16.73 23.80
CA LEU A 203 34.28 -16.21 25.08
C LEU A 203 35.51 -16.99 25.58
N ASP A 204 35.64 -18.24 25.16
CA ASP A 204 36.71 -19.16 25.59
C ASP A 204 37.83 -19.30 24.56
N PHE A 205 37.71 -18.66 23.40
CA PHE A 205 38.75 -18.68 22.36
C PHE A 205 39.79 -17.60 22.65
N ASN A 206 41.00 -18.02 23.04
CA ASN A 206 42.06 -17.13 23.53
C ASN A 206 43.36 -17.18 22.72
N ASP A 207 43.35 -17.75 21.52
CA ASP A 207 44.54 -17.77 20.65
C ASP A 207 44.76 -16.38 20.02
N HIS A 208 45.53 -15.55 20.72
CA HIS A 208 45.77 -14.17 20.29
C HIS A 208 46.54 -14.07 18.98
N ARG A 209 47.45 -15.01 18.71
CA ARG A 209 48.29 -14.98 17.50
C ARG A 209 47.43 -15.24 16.27
N ALA A 210 46.57 -16.26 16.33
CA ALA A 210 45.67 -16.58 15.23
C ALA A 210 44.73 -15.43 14.88
N ILE A 211 44.19 -14.72 15.89
CA ILE A 211 43.30 -13.58 15.69
C ILE A 211 44.05 -12.41 15.05
N TRP A 212 45.21 -12.05 15.59
CA TRP A 212 46.01 -10.93 15.11
C TRP A 212 46.51 -11.17 13.69
N ASP A 213 47.04 -12.37 13.40
CA ASP A 213 47.50 -12.74 12.06
C ASP A 213 46.37 -12.66 11.02
N ARG A 214 45.13 -12.98 11.42
CA ARG A 214 43.99 -12.90 10.51
C ARG A 214 43.54 -11.46 10.29
N LEU A 215 43.48 -10.65 11.34
CA LEU A 215 43.09 -9.24 11.24
C LEU A 215 44.14 -8.41 10.49
N ASP A 216 45.44 -8.66 10.72
CA ASP A 216 46.52 -8.02 9.96
C ASP A 216 46.43 -8.33 8.45
N LYS A 217 46.04 -9.56 8.07
CA LYS A 217 45.79 -9.91 6.66
C LYS A 217 44.63 -9.12 6.06
N VAL A 218 43.56 -8.87 6.82
CA VAL A 218 42.42 -8.06 6.34
C VAL A 218 42.82 -6.59 6.25
N PHE A 219 43.50 -6.08 7.27
CA PHE A 219 43.98 -4.70 7.32
C PHE A 219 44.95 -4.37 6.18
N SER A 220 45.79 -5.31 5.77
CA SER A 220 46.67 -5.15 4.60
C SER A 220 45.91 -4.90 3.29
N LYS A 221 44.65 -5.35 3.19
CA LYS A 221 43.79 -5.17 2.01
C LYS A 221 42.84 -3.98 2.14
N HIS A 222 42.47 -3.64 3.37
CA HIS A 222 41.52 -2.57 3.68
C HIS A 222 42.08 -1.67 4.79
N PRO A 223 43.02 -0.77 4.48
CA PRO A 223 43.67 0.07 5.48
C PRO A 223 42.73 1.08 6.17
N ASP A 224 41.59 1.39 5.53
CA ASP A 224 40.54 2.28 6.01
C ASP A 224 39.37 1.54 6.68
N MET A 225 39.55 0.26 7.01
CA MET A 225 38.48 -0.53 7.61
C MET A 225 38.05 -0.02 8.99
N VAL A 226 36.80 -0.31 9.33
CA VAL A 226 36.24 -0.15 10.68
C VAL A 226 35.93 -1.52 11.23
N LEU A 227 36.50 -1.87 12.39
CA LEU A 227 36.24 -3.14 13.05
C LEU A 227 34.92 -3.09 13.83
N LEU A 228 33.99 -3.99 13.55
CA LEU A 228 32.76 -4.17 14.30
C LEU A 228 32.87 -5.44 15.15
N HIS A 229 32.52 -5.39 16.44
CA HIS A 229 32.53 -6.57 17.31
C HIS A 229 31.45 -6.48 18.40
N GLY A 230 31.08 -7.61 19.03
CA GLY A 230 30.04 -7.67 20.07
C GLY A 230 30.42 -7.06 21.43
N GLY A 231 31.62 -6.49 21.56
CA GLY A 231 32.05 -5.80 22.77
C GLY A 231 32.24 -6.68 24.00
N SER A 232 32.40 -8.00 23.85
CA SER A 232 32.65 -8.89 24.99
C SER A 232 33.91 -8.49 25.77
N PRO A 233 33.87 -8.48 27.12
CA PRO A 233 35.03 -8.14 27.96
C PRO A 233 36.07 -9.26 28.08
N LYS A 234 35.86 -10.41 27.40
CA LYS A 234 36.77 -11.57 27.42
C LYS A 234 36.69 -12.38 26.11
N GLY A 235 37.68 -13.24 25.90
CA GLY A 235 37.75 -14.12 24.74
C GLY A 235 38.14 -13.39 23.46
N ALA A 236 37.71 -13.95 22.32
CA ALA A 236 38.17 -13.54 21.00
C ALA A 236 37.89 -12.06 20.69
N GLU A 237 36.71 -11.55 21.04
CA GLU A 237 36.34 -10.16 20.72
C GLU A 237 37.13 -9.13 21.51
N ARG A 238 37.51 -9.44 22.75
CA ARG A 238 38.43 -8.57 23.51
C ARG A 238 39.79 -8.54 22.86
N ILE A 239 40.28 -9.69 22.38
CA ILE A 239 41.57 -9.77 21.69
C ILE A 239 41.55 -8.97 20.38
N ALA A 240 40.45 -9.03 19.63
CA ALA A 240 40.25 -8.25 18.42
C ALA A 240 40.16 -6.75 18.71
N ALA A 241 39.49 -6.35 19.80
CA ALA A 241 39.45 -4.96 20.24
C ALA A 241 40.85 -4.44 20.60
N CYS A 242 41.65 -5.24 21.32
CA CYS A 242 43.04 -4.90 21.62
C CYS A 242 43.91 -4.80 20.36
N TRP A 243 43.66 -5.63 19.34
CA TRP A 243 44.33 -5.51 18.04
C TRP A 243 43.98 -4.16 17.37
N ALA A 244 42.70 -3.78 17.34
CA ALA A 244 42.25 -2.53 16.72
C ALA A 244 42.87 -1.31 17.42
N ASP A 245 42.87 -1.28 18.75
CA ASP A 245 43.53 -0.24 19.53
C ASP A 245 45.03 -0.15 19.22
N ASN A 246 45.70 -1.30 19.10
CA ASN A 246 47.13 -1.35 18.81
C ASN A 246 47.46 -0.84 17.40
N ARG A 247 46.65 -1.20 16.39
CA ARG A 247 46.82 -0.77 15.00
C ARG A 247 46.18 0.59 14.69
N LYS A 248 45.51 1.21 15.67
CA LYS A 248 44.74 2.46 15.54
C LYS A 248 43.63 2.36 14.48
N VAL A 249 43.01 1.18 14.38
CA VAL A 249 41.86 0.93 13.52
C VAL A 249 40.60 1.41 14.25
N PRO A 250 39.75 2.25 13.64
CA PRO A 250 38.47 2.62 14.23
C PRO A 250 37.64 1.38 14.55
N GLN A 251 37.10 1.29 15.77
CA GLN A 251 36.28 0.15 16.20
C GLN A 251 34.94 0.59 16.79
N ILE A 252 33.91 -0.23 16.55
CA ILE A 252 32.58 -0.06 17.12
C ILE A 252 32.20 -1.35 17.84
N ALA A 253 31.91 -1.21 19.14
CA ALA A 253 31.46 -2.29 19.99
C ALA A 253 29.93 -2.28 20.11
N PHE A 254 29.26 -3.33 19.61
CA PHE A 254 27.84 -3.55 19.78
C PHE A 254 27.60 -4.39 21.04
N LYS A 255 27.76 -3.74 22.20
CA LYS A 255 27.54 -4.41 23.49
C LYS A 255 26.06 -4.77 23.64
N PRO A 256 25.72 -6.03 23.97
CA PRO A 256 24.34 -6.40 24.27
C PRO A 256 23.84 -5.63 25.50
N ASP A 257 22.71 -4.95 25.35
CA ASP A 257 21.99 -4.28 26.44
C ASP A 257 21.01 -5.27 27.10
N TRP A 258 21.52 -5.98 28.10
CA TRP A 258 20.78 -7.02 28.83
C TRP A 258 19.57 -6.48 29.60
N ALA A 259 19.51 -5.18 29.89
CA ALA A 259 18.38 -4.57 30.58
C ALA A 259 17.17 -4.34 29.65
N ARG A 260 17.39 -4.32 28.33
CA ARG A 260 16.36 -3.99 27.34
C ARG A 260 15.84 -5.18 26.53
N HIS A 261 16.64 -6.24 26.35
CA HIS A 261 16.32 -7.32 25.39
C HIS A 261 16.39 -8.78 25.92
N ALA A 262 16.68 -9.02 27.20
CA ALA A 262 16.87 -10.37 27.74
C ALA A 262 17.79 -11.24 26.85
N LYS A 263 17.53 -12.55 26.66
CA LYS A 263 18.37 -13.49 25.87
C LYS A 263 18.17 -13.40 24.34
N ALA A 264 17.57 -12.34 23.81
CA ALA A 264 17.49 -12.15 22.36
C ALA A 264 18.72 -11.38 21.88
N ALA A 265 19.45 -11.95 20.92
CA ALA A 265 20.49 -11.21 20.21
C ALA A 265 19.85 -10.09 19.35
N PRO A 266 20.48 -8.92 19.26
CA PRO A 266 20.00 -7.81 18.42
C PRO A 266 20.05 -8.13 16.92
#